data_AF-A0A1V4QIP3-F1
#
_entry.id   AF-A0A1V4QIP3-F1
#
_cell.length_a   1.000
_cell.length_b   1.000
_cell.length_c   1.000
_cell.angle_alpha   90.00
_cell.angle_beta   90.00
_cell.angle_gamma   90.00
#
_symmetry.space_group_name_H-M   'P 1'
#
loop_
_entity.id
_entity.type
_entity.pdbx_description
1 polymer ?
#
loop_
_entity_poly.entity_id
_entity_poly.type
_entity_poly.pdbx_seq_one_letter_code
_entity_poly.pdbx_strand_id
1 'polypeptide(L)'
;MAEAAQIETFRDKYQNLEKIWSGTSFSNCGEARNLLAELPVSRVPGPAKDYPHIYVGILDNVFGQLMHTLVTCEGIIKDRHADILECFIRPIFNPDNTILEFNLRYKTTAGEEVTKTYEVIRNGDRSYVFYS
;
A
#
# COMPACT_ATOMS: atom_id res chain seq x y z
N MET A 1 -25.31 -8.15 4.00
CA MET A 1 -24.99 -7.90 5.42
C MET A 1 -23.55 -8.28 5.80
N ALA A 2 -22.85 -9.16 5.06
CA ALA A 2 -21.47 -9.57 5.39
C ALA A 2 -20.38 -8.53 5.09
N GLU A 3 -20.54 -7.67 4.07
CA GLU A 3 -19.51 -6.68 3.70
C GLU A 3 -19.33 -5.56 4.73
N ALA A 4 -20.41 -5.08 5.36
CA ALA A 4 -20.31 -4.05 6.40
C ALA A 4 -19.50 -4.57 7.60
N ALA A 5 -19.74 -5.82 8.00
CA ALA A 5 -19.00 -6.47 9.08
C ALA A 5 -17.50 -6.64 8.77
N GLN A 6 -17.11 -6.85 7.51
CA GLN A 6 -15.70 -6.94 7.13
C GLN A 6 -14.99 -5.59 7.17
N ILE A 7 -15.63 -4.50 6.72
CA ILE A 7 -15.09 -3.14 6.82
C ILE A 7 -14.92 -2.77 8.30
N GLU A 8 -15.94 -3.02 9.14
CA GLU A 8 -15.88 -2.75 10.58
C GLU A 8 -14.79 -3.58 11.26
N THR A 9 -14.65 -4.87 10.94
CA THR A 9 -13.58 -5.72 11.50
C THR A 9 -12.19 -5.21 11.12
N PHE A 10 -11.98 -4.85 9.85
CA PHE A 10 -10.70 -4.31 9.39
C PHE A 10 -10.41 -2.94 10.03
N ARG A 11 -11.44 -2.10 10.16
CA ARG A 11 -11.34 -0.81 10.85
C ARG A 11 -11.02 -1.00 12.33
N ASP A 12 -11.71 -1.86 13.05
CA ASP A 12 -11.44 -2.10 14.48
C ASP A 12 -10.03 -2.62 14.72
N LYS A 13 -9.51 -3.46 13.81
CA LYS A 13 -8.16 -4.02 13.89
C LYS A 13 -7.08 -2.95 13.68
N TYR A 14 -7.28 -1.99 12.77
CA TYR A 14 -6.20 -1.12 12.31
C TYR A 14 -6.44 0.40 12.45
N GLN A 15 -7.62 0.87 12.82
CA GLN A 15 -7.94 2.31 12.91
C GLN A 15 -7.10 3.09 13.92
N ASN A 16 -6.63 2.41 14.96
CA ASN A 16 -5.81 3.02 16.02
C ASN A 16 -4.31 2.92 15.71
N LEU A 17 -3.93 2.31 14.58
CA LEU A 17 -2.54 2.14 14.19
C LEU A 17 -2.15 3.20 13.16
N GLU A 18 -1.10 3.97 13.46
CA GLU A 18 -0.51 4.89 12.47
C GLU A 18 0.10 4.12 11.29
N LYS A 19 0.71 2.96 11.58
CA LYS A 19 1.35 2.06 10.63
C LYS A 19 1.03 0.62 11.03
N ILE A 20 0.55 -0.17 10.07
CA ILE A 20 0.28 -1.60 10.29
C ILE A 20 1.57 -2.43 10.14
N TRP A 21 2.56 -1.88 9.44
CA TRP A 21 3.89 -2.45 9.33
C TRP A 21 4.91 -1.34 9.06
N SER A 22 6.13 -1.50 9.58
CA SER A 22 7.29 -0.65 9.26
C SER A 22 8.57 -1.48 9.24
N GLY A 23 9.50 -1.12 8.36
CA GLY A 23 10.80 -1.78 8.21
C GLY A 23 11.74 -1.00 7.29
N THR A 24 12.90 -1.58 6.97
CA THR A 24 13.94 -0.94 6.15
C THR A 24 13.86 -1.32 4.66
N SER A 25 13.02 -2.30 4.30
CA SER A 25 12.77 -2.75 2.93
C SER A 25 11.46 -3.53 2.89
N PHE A 26 10.63 -3.32 1.88
CA PHE A 26 9.41 -4.09 1.65
C PHE A 26 9.69 -5.57 1.37
N SER A 27 10.89 -5.92 0.92
CA SER A 27 11.32 -7.32 0.79
C SER A 27 11.24 -8.10 2.11
N ASN A 28 11.30 -7.39 3.24
CA ASN A 28 11.20 -7.99 4.57
C ASN A 28 9.73 -8.11 5.06
N CYS A 29 8.76 -7.56 4.32
CA CYS A 29 7.35 -7.62 4.68
C CYS A 29 6.72 -8.93 4.19
N GLY A 30 6.93 -10.02 4.93
CA GLY A 30 6.35 -11.33 4.63
C GLY A 30 4.81 -11.38 4.69
N GLU A 31 4.19 -10.40 5.36
CA GLU A 31 2.74 -10.35 5.60
C GLU A 31 1.99 -9.45 4.61
N ALA A 32 2.68 -8.75 3.70
CA ALA A 32 2.04 -7.81 2.78
C ALA A 32 0.90 -8.46 1.97
N ARG A 33 1.07 -9.72 1.53
CA ARG A 33 0.01 -10.46 0.83
C ARG A 33 -1.21 -10.71 1.73
N ASN A 34 -1.01 -11.02 3.01
CA ASN A 34 -2.11 -11.26 3.95
C ASN A 34 -2.86 -9.96 4.24
N LEU A 35 -2.14 -8.85 4.40
CA LEU A 35 -2.74 -7.52 4.53
C LEU A 35 -3.61 -7.17 3.33
N LEU A 36 -3.15 -7.49 2.11
CA LEU A 36 -3.94 -7.31 0.91
C LEU A 36 -5.17 -8.22 0.88
N ALA A 37 -5.08 -9.46 1.34
CA ALA A 37 -6.22 -10.38 1.39
C ALA A 37 -7.29 -9.95 2.42
N GLU A 38 -6.86 -9.28 3.49
CA GLU A 38 -7.73 -8.72 4.54
C GLU A 38 -8.45 -7.44 4.11
N LEU A 39 -8.00 -6.74 3.05
CA LEU A 39 -8.66 -5.53 2.56
C LEU A 39 -10.15 -5.81 2.28
N PRO A 40 -11.07 -5.02 2.85
CA PRO A 40 -12.47 -5.13 2.52
C PRO A 40 -12.75 -4.55 1.13
N VAL A 41 -13.85 -5.00 0.50
CA VAL A 41 -14.30 -4.45 -0.78
C VAL A 41 -14.78 -3.01 -0.58
N SER A 42 -14.19 -2.08 -1.32
CA SER A 42 -14.59 -0.67 -1.32
C SER A 42 -15.83 -0.46 -2.17
N ARG A 43 -16.79 0.31 -1.64
CA ARG A 43 -18.05 0.65 -2.33
C ARG A 43 -17.83 1.66 -3.45
N VAL A 44 -16.96 2.62 -3.20
CA VAL A 44 -16.54 3.64 -4.17
C VAL A 44 -15.02 3.57 -4.30
N PRO A 45 -14.48 2.67 -5.14
CA PRO A 45 -13.04 2.52 -5.30
C PRO A 45 -12.46 3.75 -6.01
N GLY A 46 -11.51 4.40 -5.36
CA GLY A 46 -10.76 5.53 -5.92
C GLY A 46 -9.53 5.85 -5.07
N PRO A 47 -8.41 6.26 -5.67
CA PRO A 47 -7.20 6.56 -4.92
C PRO A 47 -7.39 7.81 -4.05
N ALA A 48 -6.58 7.95 -3.00
CA ALA A 48 -6.53 9.16 -2.18
C ALA A 48 -5.79 10.31 -2.88
N LYS A 49 -4.98 10.01 -3.90
CA LYS A 49 -4.17 10.96 -4.66
C LYS A 49 -4.27 10.67 -6.17
N ASP A 50 -3.85 11.62 -6.99
CA ASP A 50 -3.70 11.37 -8.42
C ASP A 50 -2.44 10.54 -8.68
N TYR A 51 -2.61 9.41 -9.36
CA TYR A 51 -1.52 8.51 -9.76
C TYR A 51 -1.44 8.42 -11.29
N PRO A 52 -0.23 8.45 -11.87
CA PRO A 52 -0.04 8.36 -13.31
C PRO A 52 -0.32 6.95 -13.86
N HIS A 53 -0.18 5.91 -13.03
CA HIS A 53 -0.36 4.53 -13.46
C HIS A 53 -1.38 3.80 -12.58
N ILE A 54 -2.22 3.00 -13.26
CA ILE A 54 -3.28 2.20 -12.65
C ILE A 54 -3.15 0.78 -13.19
N TYR A 55 -3.05 -0.20 -12.29
CA TYR A 55 -3.00 -1.61 -12.61
C TYR A 55 -4.15 -2.34 -11.92
N VAL A 56 -4.92 -3.13 -12.68
CA VAL A 56 -6.06 -3.90 -12.15
C VAL A 56 -5.77 -5.38 -12.31
N GLY A 57 -6.03 -6.17 -11.27
CA GLY A 57 -5.84 -7.61 -11.31
C GLY A 57 -6.40 -8.34 -10.11
N ILE A 58 -6.16 -9.65 -10.07
CA ILE A 58 -6.44 -10.47 -8.89
C ILE A 58 -5.35 -10.28 -7.83
N LEU A 59 -5.62 -10.75 -6.60
CA LEU A 59 -4.71 -10.62 -5.45
C LEU A 59 -3.26 -10.95 -5.79
N ASP A 60 -2.99 -12.13 -6.37
CA ASP A 60 -1.61 -12.57 -6.65
C ASP A 60 -0.93 -11.72 -7.73
N ASN A 61 -1.67 -11.26 -8.74
CA ASN A 61 -1.15 -10.38 -9.79
C ASN A 61 -0.81 -8.99 -9.23
N VAL A 62 -1.73 -8.41 -8.46
CA VAL A 62 -1.53 -7.10 -7.83
C VAL A 62 -0.41 -7.15 -6.81
N PHE A 63 -0.34 -8.20 -5.99
CA PHE A 63 0.76 -8.41 -5.07
C PHE A 63 2.11 -8.52 -5.80
N GLY A 64 2.18 -9.31 -6.87
CA GLY A 64 3.38 -9.43 -7.70
C GLY A 64 3.82 -8.08 -8.28
N GLN A 65 2.88 -7.33 -8.88
CA GLN A 65 3.16 -6.01 -9.47
C GLN A 65 3.58 -4.97 -8.41
N LEU A 66 2.92 -4.96 -7.26
CA LEU A 66 3.23 -4.10 -6.12
C LEU A 66 4.65 -4.38 -5.63
N MET A 67 4.97 -5.64 -5.31
CA MET A 67 6.29 -6.01 -4.80
C MET A 67 7.39 -5.72 -5.80
N HIS A 68 7.18 -6.03 -7.08
CA HIS A 68 8.12 -5.68 -8.14
C HIS A 68 8.37 -4.17 -8.19
N THR A 69 7.31 -3.36 -8.12
CA THR A 69 7.40 -1.89 -8.19
C THR A 69 8.13 -1.32 -6.98
N LEU A 70 7.80 -1.79 -5.77
CA LEU A 70 8.43 -1.35 -4.53
C LEU A 70 9.92 -1.69 -4.51
N VAL A 71 10.28 -2.95 -4.80
CA VAL A 71 11.68 -3.41 -4.82
C VAL A 71 12.50 -2.70 -5.91
N THR A 72 11.91 -2.51 -7.10
CA THR A 72 12.56 -1.73 -8.17
C THR A 72 12.80 -0.28 -7.72
N CYS A 73 11.83 0.34 -7.06
CA CYS A 73 11.97 1.69 -6.55
C CYS A 73 13.05 1.78 -5.47
N GLU A 74 13.11 0.82 -4.53
CA GLU A 74 14.18 0.72 -3.53
C GLU A 74 15.55 0.61 -4.18
N GLY A 75 15.69 -0.22 -5.21
CA GLY A 75 16.93 -0.36 -5.98
C GLY A 75 17.36 0.95 -6.62
N ILE A 76 16.46 1.63 -7.33
CA ILE A 76 16.75 2.92 -7.96
C ILE A 76 17.17 3.99 -6.94
N ILE A 77 16.57 3.99 -5.75
CA ILE A 77 16.91 4.94 -4.69
C ILE A 77 18.32 4.66 -4.15
N LYS A 78 18.64 3.39 -3.86
CA LYS A 78 19.97 2.98 -3.42
C LYS A 78 21.04 3.27 -4.47
N ASP A 79 20.76 3.00 -5.74
CA ASP A 79 21.66 3.27 -6.87
C ASP A 79 21.95 4.76 -7.05
N ARG A 80 21.01 5.63 -6.66
CA ARG A 80 21.19 7.09 -6.65
C ARG A 80 21.90 7.60 -5.39
N HIS A 81 22.48 6.72 -4.58
CA HIS A 81 23.14 7.04 -3.31
C HIS A 81 22.21 7.76 -2.31
N ALA A 82 20.91 7.51 -2.39
CA ALA A 82 19.94 8.02 -1.43
C ALA A 82 19.70 6.99 -0.32
N ASP A 83 19.53 7.47 0.92
CA ASP A 83 19.33 6.61 2.08
C ASP A 83 17.84 6.34 2.29
N ILE A 84 17.44 5.07 2.20
CA ILE A 84 16.08 4.67 2.62
C ILE A 84 16.00 4.80 4.13
N LEU A 85 15.11 5.67 4.59
CA LEU A 85 14.89 5.93 6.00
C LEU A 85 13.90 4.92 6.59
N GLU A 86 12.79 4.67 5.87
CA GLU A 86 11.71 3.81 6.35
C GLU A 86 10.83 3.35 5.18
N CYS A 87 10.46 2.08 5.18
CA CYS A 87 9.37 1.53 4.39
C CYS A 87 8.22 1.20 5.35
N PHE A 88 7.01 1.66 5.09
CA PHE A 88 5.87 1.37 5.96
C PHE A 88 4.57 1.20 5.19
N ILE A 89 3.65 0.45 5.80
CA ILE A 89 2.29 0.25 5.30
C ILE A 89 1.34 0.90 6.28
N ARG A 90 0.35 1.64 5.78
CA ARG A 90 -0.73 2.17 6.62
C ARG A 90 -2.08 2.10 5.91
N PRO A 91 -3.17 1.88 6.65
CA PRO A 91 -4.51 1.95 6.11
C PRO A 91 -4.99 3.40 6.06
N ILE A 92 -5.74 3.75 5.03
CA ILE A 92 -6.58 4.95 4.99
C ILE A 92 -8.03 4.50 5.02
N PHE A 93 -8.76 5.05 5.99
CA PHE A 93 -10.18 4.81 6.16
C PHE A 93 -10.97 6.01 5.65
N ASN A 94 -11.66 5.82 4.54
CA ASN A 94 -12.69 6.73 4.07
C ASN A 94 -14.08 6.11 4.35
N PRO A 95 -15.16 6.92 4.38
CA PRO A 95 -16.51 6.40 4.62
C PRO A 95 -16.93 5.27 3.67
N ASP A 96 -16.51 5.35 2.39
CA ASP A 96 -16.93 4.43 1.33
C ASP A 96 -15.78 3.56 0.76
N ASN A 97 -14.58 3.72 1.30
CA ASN A 97 -13.37 3.12 0.73
C ASN A 97 -12.31 2.86 1.81
N THR A 98 -11.67 1.70 1.73
CA THR A 98 -10.46 1.40 2.52
C THR A 98 -9.29 1.20 1.58
N ILE A 99 -8.20 1.92 1.84
CA ILE A 99 -6.99 1.92 1.02
C ILE A 99 -5.83 1.42 1.86
N LEU A 100 -4.97 0.56 1.31
CA LEU A 100 -3.66 0.31 1.90
C LEU A 100 -2.61 1.13 1.16
N GLU A 101 -1.99 2.06 1.87
CA GLU A 101 -0.84 2.81 1.37
C GLU A 101 0.46 2.09 1.72
N PHE A 102 1.33 1.98 0.72
CA PHE A 102 2.70 1.51 0.83
C PHE A 102 3.61 2.72 0.61
N ASN A 103 4.35 3.10 1.64
CA ASN A 103 5.18 4.29 1.66
C ASN A 103 6.66 3.96 1.77
N LEU A 104 7.47 4.62 0.94
CA LEU A 104 8.91 4.55 0.95
C LEU A 104 9.45 5.94 1.23
N ARG A 105 9.95 6.15 2.46
CA ARG A 105 10.59 7.39 2.90
C ARG A 105 12.09 7.26 2.76
N TYR A 106 12.71 8.22 2.09
CA TYR A 106 14.14 8.23 1.82
C TYR A 106 14.69 9.66 1.82
N LYS A 107 16.00 9.79 2.02
CA LYS A 107 16.73 11.05 1.99
C LYS A 107 17.54 11.13 0.70
N THR A 108 17.34 12.20 -0.07
CA THR A 108 18.12 12.45 -1.29
C THR A 108 19.56 12.82 -0.95
N THR A 109 20.44 12.78 -1.95
CA THR A 109 21.83 13.26 -1.83
C THR A 109 21.92 14.76 -1.50
N ALA A 110 20.89 15.54 -1.85
CA ALA A 110 20.75 16.95 -1.46
C ALA A 110 20.28 17.14 0.00
N GLY A 111 19.95 16.05 0.69
CA GLY A 111 19.50 16.04 2.08
C GLY A 111 17.99 16.20 2.26
N GLU A 112 17.21 16.21 1.18
CA GLU A 112 15.75 16.35 1.22
C GLU A 112 15.09 15.02 1.58
N GLU A 113 14.09 15.07 2.46
CA GLU A 113 13.29 13.91 2.79
C GLU A 113 12.09 13.80 1.84
N VAL A 114 12.04 12.69 1.11
CA VAL A 114 11.00 12.40 0.13
C VAL A 114 10.26 11.13 0.55
N THR A 115 8.94 11.14 0.42
CA THR A 115 8.12 9.94 0.58
C THR A 115 7.45 9.63 -0.75
N LYS A 116 7.71 8.45 -1.29
CA LYS A 116 6.92 7.87 -2.38
C LYS A 116 5.81 7.03 -1.78
N THR A 117 4.60 7.23 -2.27
CA THR A 117 3.42 6.48 -1.85
C THR A 117 2.89 5.67 -3.02
N TYR A 118 2.40 4.49 -2.71
CA TYR A 118 1.67 3.62 -3.61
C TYR A 118 0.39 3.17 -2.90
N GLU A 119 -0.69 2.93 -3.64
CA GLU A 119 -1.99 2.60 -3.04
C GLU A 119 -2.56 1.31 -3.63
N VAL A 120 -3.19 0.50 -2.77
CA VAL A 120 -3.97 -0.65 -3.19
C VAL A 120 -5.37 -0.58 -2.61
N ILE A 121 -6.36 -0.84 -3.47
CA ILE A 121 -7.77 -0.88 -3.14
C ILE A 121 -8.34 -2.19 -3.64
N ARG A 122 -9.24 -2.81 -2.86
CA ARG A 122 -10.04 -3.93 -3.34
C ARG A 122 -11.35 -3.40 -3.91
N ASN A 123 -11.56 -3.56 -5.21
CA ASN A 123 -12.76 -3.07 -5.91
C ASN A 123 -13.76 -4.18 -6.26
N GLY A 124 -13.55 -5.40 -5.76
CA GLY A 124 -14.50 -6.50 -5.83
C GLY A 124 -13.98 -7.76 -5.13
N ASP A 125 -14.77 -8.83 -5.11
CA ASP A 125 -14.44 -10.07 -4.39
C ASP A 125 -13.06 -10.64 -4.76
N ARG A 126 -12.66 -10.52 -6.02
CA ARG A 126 -11.37 -11.00 -6.53
C ARG A 126 -10.57 -9.92 -7.25
N SER A 127 -11.03 -8.67 -7.22
CA SER A 127 -10.47 -7.60 -8.03
C SER A 127 -9.82 -6.56 -7.11
N TYR A 128 -8.60 -6.19 -7.46
CA TYR A 128 -7.76 -5.23 -6.78
C TYR A 128 -7.23 -4.23 -7.78
N VAL A 129 -7.05 -2.99 -7.33
CA VAL A 129 -6.48 -1.90 -8.09
C VAL A 129 -5.26 -1.40 -7.37
N PHE A 130 -4.14 -1.34 -8.08
CA PHE A 130 -2.86 -0.79 -7.64
C PHE A 130 -2.60 0.53 -8.36
N TYR A 131 -2.24 1.54 -7.59
CA TYR A 131 -1.94 2.89 -8.05
C TYR A 131 -0.48 3.22 -7.74
N SER A 132 0.25 3.70 -8.75
CA SER A 132 1.71 3.88 -8.70
C SER A 132 2.23 5.08 -9.49
#